data_AF-A0A1G0XQL4-F1
#
_entry.id   AF-A0A1G0XQL4-F1
#
_cell.length_a   1.000
_cell.length_b   1.000
_cell.length_c   1.000
_cell.angle_alpha   90.00
_cell.angle_beta   90.00
_cell.angle_gamma   90.00
#
_symmetry.space_group_name_H-M   'P 1'
#
loop_
_entity.id
_entity.type
_entity.pdbx_description
1 polymer ?
#
loop_
_entity_poly.entity_id
_entity_poly.type
_entity_poly.pdbx_seq_one_letter_code
_entity_poly.pdbx_strand_id
1 'polypeptide(L)'
;MKKNLNNMNKYLLLAALAWTALFPQGCSKQVAPDPPRSRSRLTLELFEALQAGDHKTALAKVERLRSIDKTNLFLAQLQNIETDNVVIKEAGEALKKYEPQKAVKILDKAIKLHGQRDSLLDAKKQIISLMELNSCIKELKNPSNALSMAKAAVTLKKMGESDKSLKVFDGFIKDSIERAYTLEKSENERAFFSLASDIKACSENGNWAAPYMLAELALESPSNPLVEEYTAFLRKQGKSPLFTKLIIE
;
A
#
# COMPACT_ATOMS: atom_id res chain seq x y z
N MET A 1 36.86 105.12 22.01
CA MET A 1 37.51 103.78 22.09
C MET A 1 36.45 102.79 22.58
N LYS A 2 35.76 102.07 21.69
CA LYS A 2 36.06 100.73 21.14
C LYS A 2 36.16 99.62 22.20
N LYS A 3 35.21 98.68 22.06
CA LYS A 3 35.23 97.24 22.38
C LYS A 3 34.98 96.81 23.83
N ASN A 4 33.76 96.30 24.09
CA ASN A 4 33.62 95.03 24.83
C ASN A 4 32.28 94.30 24.62
N LEU A 5 31.81 94.21 23.36
CA LEU A 5 30.58 93.51 22.99
C LEU A 5 30.83 92.16 22.27
N ASN A 6 31.91 91.44 22.63
CA ASN A 6 32.36 90.27 21.86
C ASN A 6 32.56 88.96 22.65
N ASN A 7 32.27 88.93 23.96
CA ASN A 7 32.47 87.72 24.79
C ASN A 7 31.18 87.00 25.22
N MET A 8 30.01 87.65 25.23
CA MET A 8 28.75 86.96 25.60
C MET A 8 28.14 86.12 24.47
N ASN A 9 28.49 86.39 23.21
CA ASN A 9 27.88 85.71 22.06
C ASN A 9 28.58 84.39 21.66
N LYS A 10 29.76 84.09 22.25
CA LYS A 10 30.49 82.84 21.99
C LYS A 10 30.01 81.68 22.85
N TYR A 11 29.59 81.95 24.09
CA TYR A 11 29.07 80.91 24.99
C TYR A 11 27.63 80.51 24.68
N LEU A 12 26.83 81.40 24.10
CA LEU A 12 25.46 81.11 23.64
C LEU A 12 25.43 80.25 22.36
N LEU A 13 26.41 80.41 21.46
CA LEU A 13 26.54 79.57 20.26
C LEU A 13 27.19 78.20 20.53
N LEU A 14 28.02 78.08 21.57
CA LEU A 14 28.60 76.79 21.99
C LEU A 14 27.61 75.92 22.77
N ALA A 15 26.61 76.51 23.45
CA ALA A 15 25.57 75.76 24.15
C ALA A 15 24.51 75.14 23.22
N ALA A 16 24.26 75.75 22.05
CA ALA A 16 23.28 75.25 21.08
C ALA A 16 23.78 74.10 20.19
N LEU A 17 25.10 73.91 20.08
CA LEU A 17 25.73 72.87 19.24
C LEU A 17 26.09 71.59 20.01
N ALA A 18 26.01 71.61 21.34
CA ALA A 18 26.29 70.45 22.20
C ALA A 18 25.05 69.59 22.51
N TRP A 19 23.85 70.01 22.10
CA TRP A 19 22.59 69.30 22.39
C TRP A 19 22.05 68.41 21.27
N THR A 20 22.66 68.42 20.07
CA THR A 20 22.11 67.71 18.89
C THR A 20 22.92 66.51 18.40
N ALA A 21 23.99 66.09 19.10
CA ALA A 21 24.84 64.98 18.64
C ALA A 21 24.97 63.80 19.64
N LEU A 22 24.14 63.75 20.68
CA LEU A 22 23.91 62.53 21.47
C LEU A 22 22.70 61.76 20.93
N PHE A 23 22.77 61.35 19.65
CA PHE A 23 22.02 60.20 19.17
C PHE A 23 22.99 59.01 19.18
N PRO A 24 22.98 58.14 20.22
CA PRO A 24 23.56 56.83 20.03
C PRO A 24 22.72 56.10 18.99
N GLN A 25 23.36 55.94 17.84
CA GLN A 25 23.30 54.80 16.94
C GLN A 25 22.20 53.77 17.25
N GLY A 26 21.28 53.67 16.28
CA GLY A 26 20.71 52.43 15.81
C GLY A 26 20.47 51.35 16.85
N CYS A 27 19.21 51.23 17.27
CA CYS A 27 18.67 49.97 17.74
C CYS A 27 19.15 48.86 16.81
N SER A 28 20.10 48.09 17.35
CA SER A 28 20.43 46.73 16.96
C SER A 28 19.19 46.05 16.39
N LYS A 29 19.34 45.40 15.23
CA LYS A 29 18.38 44.43 14.68
C LYS A 29 18.29 43.18 15.58
N GLN A 30 18.26 43.34 16.89
CA GLN A 30 17.70 42.37 17.80
C GLN A 30 16.20 42.48 17.64
N VAL A 31 15.67 41.62 16.77
CA VAL A 31 14.26 41.24 16.79
C VAL A 31 13.95 40.92 18.25
N ALA A 32 13.20 41.79 18.92
CA ALA A 32 12.74 41.54 20.26
C ALA A 32 12.05 40.16 20.25
N PRO A 33 12.39 39.24 21.18
CA PRO A 33 11.73 37.95 21.22
C PRO A 33 10.22 38.19 21.28
N ASP A 34 9.46 37.51 20.41
CA ASP A 34 8.02 37.73 20.30
C ASP A 34 7.39 37.78 21.69
N PRO A 35 6.49 38.74 21.96
CA PRO A 35 5.91 38.92 23.29
C PRO A 35 5.25 37.60 23.74
N PRO A 36 5.28 37.25 25.04
CA PRO A 36 4.85 35.94 25.55
C PRO A 36 3.39 35.55 25.20
N ARG A 37 2.58 36.51 24.76
CA ARG A 37 1.22 36.30 24.24
C ARG A 37 1.18 35.54 22.91
N SER A 38 2.20 35.65 22.05
CA SER A 38 2.23 34.96 20.75
C SER A 38 2.30 33.45 20.92
N ARG A 39 3.12 32.97 21.86
CA ARG A 39 3.26 31.55 22.20
C ARG A 39 1.96 30.99 22.72
N SER A 40 1.36 31.65 23.71
CA SER A 40 0.09 31.22 24.32
C SER A 40 -1.04 31.12 23.29
N ARG A 41 -1.13 32.11 22.39
CA ARG A 41 -2.11 32.11 21.30
C ARG A 41 -1.85 30.98 20.29
N LEU A 42 -0.61 30.77 19.88
CA LEU A 42 -0.26 29.68 18.96
C LEU A 42 -0.57 28.30 19.54
N THR A 43 -0.36 28.12 20.84
CA THR A 43 -0.70 26.89 21.54
C THR A 43 -2.21 26.66 21.59
N LEU A 44 -3.02 27.70 21.85
CA LEU A 44 -4.48 27.59 21.79
C LEU A 44 -4.98 27.25 20.38
N GLU A 45 -4.49 27.96 19.36
CA GLU A 45 -4.82 27.70 17.96
C GLU A 45 -4.41 26.28 17.52
N LEU A 46 -3.31 25.75 18.07
CA LEU A 46 -2.91 24.36 17.87
C LEU A 46 -3.92 23.38 18.50
N PHE A 47 -4.31 23.59 19.75
CA PHE A 47 -5.29 22.72 20.42
C PHE A 47 -6.64 22.74 19.71
N GLU A 48 -7.11 23.91 19.27
CA GLU A 48 -8.34 24.03 18.47
C GLU A 48 -8.25 23.23 17.16
N ALA A 49 -7.12 23.33 16.44
CA ALA A 49 -6.91 22.58 15.20
C ALA A 49 -6.85 21.06 15.44
N LEU A 50 -6.19 20.61 16.51
CA LEU A 50 -6.13 19.20 16.90
C LEU A 50 -7.52 18.67 17.27
N GLN A 51 -8.30 19.45 18.04
CA GLN A 51 -9.67 19.09 18.43
C GLN A 51 -10.60 19.02 17.20
N ALA A 52 -10.38 19.89 16.21
CA ALA A 52 -11.14 19.89 14.96
C ALA A 52 -10.70 18.80 13.97
N GLY A 53 -9.61 18.06 14.23
CA GLY A 53 -9.04 17.09 13.28
C GLY A 53 -8.46 17.75 12.01
N ASP A 54 -8.11 19.03 12.09
CA ASP A 54 -7.47 19.78 11.01
C ASP A 54 -5.94 19.65 11.09
N HIS A 55 -5.45 18.47 10.70
CA HIS A 55 -4.03 18.12 10.75
C HIS A 55 -3.11 19.05 9.94
N LYS A 56 -3.62 19.68 8.86
CA LYS A 56 -2.83 20.62 8.06
C LYS A 56 -2.59 21.91 8.83
N THR A 57 -3.65 22.43 9.46
CA THR A 57 -3.53 23.61 10.32
C THR A 57 -2.70 23.29 11.56
N ALA A 58 -2.94 22.15 12.22
CA ALA A 58 -2.17 21.72 13.39
C ALA A 58 -0.65 21.63 13.06
N LEU A 59 -0.29 20.98 11.95
CA LEU A 59 1.11 20.85 11.51
C LEU A 59 1.79 22.22 11.35
N ALA A 60 1.12 23.17 10.67
CA ALA A 60 1.66 24.52 10.48
C ALA A 60 1.86 25.28 11.82
N LYS A 61 0.96 25.08 12.79
CA LYS A 61 1.11 25.66 14.14
C LYS A 61 2.26 25.01 14.91
N VAL A 62 2.43 23.69 14.83
CA VAL A 62 3.55 22.98 15.46
C VAL A 62 4.89 23.43 14.87
N GLU A 63 5.00 23.55 13.55
CA GLU A 63 6.21 24.03 12.87
C GLU A 63 6.60 25.43 13.34
N ARG A 64 5.61 26.32 13.50
CA ARG A 64 5.83 27.66 14.04
C ARG A 64 6.23 27.63 15.52
N LEU A 65 5.66 26.74 16.33
CA LEU A 65 6.08 26.59 17.73
C LEU A 65 7.51 26.03 17.83
N ARG A 66 7.90 25.09 16.97
CA ARG A 66 9.27 24.55 16.91
C ARG A 66 10.31 25.57 16.48
N SER A 67 9.96 26.53 15.63
CA SER A 67 10.90 27.59 15.25
C SER A 67 11.23 28.51 16.43
N ILE A 68 10.30 28.64 17.38
CA ILE A 68 10.42 29.41 18.62
C ILE A 68 11.14 28.60 19.71
N ASP A 69 10.81 27.31 19.86
CA ASP A 69 11.40 26.39 20.85
C ASP A 69 11.93 25.12 20.16
N LYS A 70 13.16 25.22 19.67
CA LYS A 70 13.81 24.15 18.88
C LYS A 70 14.21 22.93 19.70
N THR A 71 14.39 23.11 21.02
CA THR A 71 14.87 22.08 21.95
C THR A 71 13.75 21.20 22.49
N ASN A 72 12.50 21.58 22.25
CA ASN A 72 11.34 20.85 22.76
C ASN A 72 11.10 19.56 21.97
N LEU A 73 11.40 18.44 22.60
CA LEU A 73 11.23 17.11 22.02
C LEU A 73 9.75 16.78 21.75
N PHE A 74 8.82 17.24 22.60
CA PHE A 74 7.40 17.00 22.41
C PHE A 74 6.88 17.64 21.12
N LEU A 75 7.31 18.88 20.84
CA LEU A 75 6.93 19.55 19.59
C LEU A 75 7.52 18.84 18.37
N ALA A 76 8.73 18.27 18.48
CA ALA A 76 9.31 17.46 17.41
C ALA A 76 8.51 16.17 17.16
N GLN A 77 8.13 15.46 18.23
CA GLN A 77 7.30 14.25 18.13
C GLN A 77 5.91 14.57 17.59
N LEU A 78 5.28 15.66 18.06
CA LEU A 78 3.97 16.09 17.59
C LEU A 78 4.01 16.48 16.12
N GLN A 79 5.08 17.13 15.64
CA GLN A 79 5.22 17.43 14.21
C GLN A 79 5.25 16.14 13.39
N ASN A 80 5.98 15.12 13.85
CA ASN A 80 6.02 13.83 13.18
C ASN A 80 4.61 13.23 13.12
N ILE A 81 3.90 13.15 14.25
CA ILE A 81 2.53 12.63 14.33
C ILE A 81 1.60 13.36 13.37
N GLU A 82 1.59 14.69 13.38
CA GLU A 82 0.72 15.47 12.50
C GLU A 82 1.11 15.34 11.02
N THR A 83 2.40 15.21 10.72
CA THR A 83 2.85 14.88 9.36
C THR A 83 2.28 13.54 8.89
N ASP A 84 2.29 12.52 9.75
CA ASP A 84 1.72 11.21 9.43
C ASP A 84 0.20 11.30 9.25
N ASN A 85 -0.50 12.01 10.14
CA ASN A 85 -1.94 12.20 10.07
C ASN A 85 -2.37 12.90 8.76
N VAL A 86 -1.62 13.92 8.31
CA VAL A 86 -1.87 14.58 7.01
C VAL A 86 -1.74 13.57 5.87
N VAL A 87 -0.66 12.80 5.82
CA VAL A 87 -0.41 11.81 4.75
C VAL A 87 -1.46 10.70 4.76
N ILE A 88 -1.80 10.17 5.94
CA ILE A 88 -2.80 9.12 6.10
C ILE A 88 -4.18 9.63 5.67
N LYS A 89 -4.53 10.88 5.98
CA LYS A 89 -5.76 11.52 5.51
C LYS A 89 -5.80 11.63 3.98
N GLU A 90 -4.70 12.04 3.35
CA GLU A 90 -4.59 12.11 1.89
C GLU A 90 -4.68 10.73 1.22
N ALA A 91 -4.04 9.72 1.81
CA ALA A 91 -4.20 8.33 1.38
C ALA A 91 -5.66 7.86 1.52
N GLY A 92 -6.32 8.21 2.62
CA GLY A 92 -7.74 7.94 2.87
C GLY A 92 -8.67 8.61 1.84
N GLU A 93 -8.35 9.83 1.39
CA GLU A 93 -9.09 10.50 0.31
C GLU A 93 -8.96 9.76 -1.02
N ALA A 94 -7.79 9.19 -1.33
CA ALA A 94 -7.62 8.34 -2.51
C ALA A 94 -8.44 7.04 -2.39
N LEU A 95 -8.53 6.44 -1.19
CA LEU A 95 -9.39 5.27 -0.97
C LEU A 95 -10.88 5.59 -1.17
N LYS A 96 -11.35 6.75 -0.72
CA LYS A 96 -12.74 7.21 -0.95
C LYS A 96 -13.08 7.34 -2.44
N LYS A 97 -12.06 7.55 -3.29
CA LYS A 97 -12.18 7.61 -4.76
C LYS A 97 -11.97 6.25 -5.43
N TYR A 98 -11.88 5.16 -4.67
CA TYR A 98 -11.56 3.81 -5.15
C TYR A 98 -10.18 3.73 -5.86
N GLU A 99 -9.20 4.53 -5.42
CA GLU A 99 -7.84 4.59 -5.97
C GLU A 99 -6.79 3.99 -4.99
N PRO A 100 -6.85 2.71 -4.60
CA PRO A 100 -5.98 2.17 -3.55
C PRO A 100 -4.50 2.15 -3.95
N GLN A 101 -4.16 1.97 -5.23
CA GLN A 101 -2.77 2.04 -5.70
C GLN A 101 -2.18 3.45 -5.51
N LYS A 102 -3.01 4.49 -5.66
CA LYS A 102 -2.59 5.87 -5.42
C LYS A 102 -2.39 6.12 -3.94
N ALA A 103 -3.26 5.58 -3.08
CA ALA A 103 -3.09 5.65 -1.63
C ALA A 103 -1.76 5.02 -1.18
N VAL A 104 -1.40 3.85 -1.71
CA VAL A 104 -0.09 3.22 -1.46
C VAL A 104 1.07 4.11 -1.94
N LYS A 105 0.96 4.71 -3.14
CA LYS A 105 1.99 5.63 -3.67
C LYS A 105 2.19 6.87 -2.79
N ILE A 106 1.11 7.40 -2.22
CA ILE A 106 1.17 8.54 -1.27
C ILE A 106 1.98 8.14 -0.03
N LEU A 107 1.67 6.98 0.56
CA LEU A 107 2.38 6.47 1.73
C LEU A 107 3.84 6.12 1.42
N ASP A 108 4.13 5.49 0.28
CA ASP A 108 5.50 5.18 -0.15
C ASP A 108 6.34 6.43 -0.32
N LYS A 109 5.76 7.50 -0.89
CA LYS A 109 6.44 8.79 -1.02
C LYS A 109 6.75 9.37 0.36
N ALA A 110 5.81 9.34 1.29
CA ALA A 110 6.01 9.84 2.65
C ALA A 110 7.05 9.03 3.43
N ILE A 111 7.04 7.70 3.32
CA ILE A 111 8.03 6.82 3.96
C ILE A 111 9.45 7.12 3.42
N LYS A 112 9.58 7.36 2.11
CA LYS A 112 10.86 7.75 1.51
C LYS A 112 11.36 9.13 1.98
N LEU A 113 10.46 10.08 2.16
CA LEU A 113 10.80 11.46 2.53
C LEU A 113 11.03 11.65 4.04
N HIS A 114 10.28 10.93 4.88
CA HIS A 114 10.23 11.16 6.31
C HIS A 114 10.70 9.95 7.15
N GLY A 115 11.17 8.89 6.48
CA GLY A 115 11.61 7.66 7.13
C GLY A 115 10.47 6.66 7.40
N GLN A 116 10.89 5.47 7.82
CA GLN A 116 9.99 4.38 8.19
C GLN A 116 9.41 4.64 9.58
N ARG A 117 8.15 5.10 9.62
CA ARG A 117 7.39 5.32 10.85
C ARG A 117 6.25 4.30 10.91
N ASP A 118 6.05 3.72 12.09
CA ASP A 118 5.10 2.61 12.29
C ASP A 118 3.68 2.96 11.82
N SER A 119 3.22 4.19 12.12
CA SER A 119 1.94 4.74 11.65
C SER A 119 1.75 4.63 10.12
N LEU A 120 2.77 5.00 9.34
CA LEU A 120 2.75 4.96 7.88
C LEU A 120 2.84 3.52 7.35
N LEU A 121 3.66 2.69 7.99
CA LEU A 121 3.81 1.28 7.64
C LEU A 121 2.53 0.50 7.89
N ASP A 122 1.89 0.74 9.03
CA ASP A 122 0.61 0.12 9.41
C ASP A 122 -0.52 0.55 8.48
N ALA A 123 -0.62 1.86 8.20
CA ALA A 123 -1.59 2.36 7.22
C ALA A 123 -1.39 1.72 5.84
N LYS A 124 -0.13 1.61 5.39
CA LYS A 124 0.21 0.96 4.11
C LYS A 124 -0.18 -0.52 4.12
N LYS A 125 0.15 -1.24 5.20
CA LYS A 125 -0.19 -2.66 5.37
C LYS A 125 -1.70 -2.89 5.31
N GLN A 126 -2.48 -2.07 6.01
CA GLN A 126 -3.95 -2.14 5.98
C GLN A 126 -4.50 -1.94 4.56
N ILE A 127 -3.98 -0.97 3.80
CA ILE A 127 -4.41 -0.75 2.42
C ILE A 127 -4.05 -1.94 1.52
N ILE A 128 -2.85 -2.50 1.68
CA ILE A 128 -2.45 -3.71 0.92
C ILE A 128 -3.36 -4.88 1.25
N SER A 129 -3.68 -5.11 2.52
CA SER A 129 -4.63 -6.15 2.93
C SER A 129 -6.02 -5.91 2.34
N LEU A 130 -6.51 -4.66 2.25
CA LEU A 130 -7.77 -4.35 1.57
C LEU A 130 -7.71 -4.65 0.06
N MET A 131 -6.59 -4.37 -0.59
CA MET A 131 -6.39 -4.70 -2.01
C MET A 131 -6.40 -6.21 -2.24
N GLU A 132 -5.71 -6.97 -1.39
CA GLU A 132 -5.67 -8.43 -1.43
C GLU A 132 -7.04 -9.05 -1.19
N LEU A 133 -7.80 -8.53 -0.21
CA LEU A 133 -9.19 -8.92 0.06
C LEU A 133 -10.06 -8.74 -1.19
N ASN A 134 -10.00 -7.56 -1.82
CA ASN A 134 -10.76 -7.28 -3.03
C ASN A 134 -10.33 -8.19 -4.20
N SER A 135 -9.04 -8.49 -4.34
CA SER A 135 -8.54 -9.41 -5.35
C SER A 135 -9.08 -10.83 -5.13
N CYS A 136 -9.05 -11.33 -3.89
CA CYS A 136 -9.60 -12.63 -3.54
C CYS A 136 -11.09 -12.70 -3.86
N ILE A 137 -11.87 -11.68 -3.45
CA ILE A 137 -13.32 -11.65 -3.74
C ILE A 137 -13.60 -11.65 -5.25
N LYS A 138 -12.83 -10.91 -6.04
CA LYS A 138 -12.98 -10.91 -7.51
C LYS A 138 -12.70 -12.27 -8.11
N GLU A 139 -11.61 -12.91 -7.72
CA GLU A 139 -11.24 -14.25 -8.21
C GLU A 139 -12.26 -15.31 -7.78
N LEU A 140 -12.81 -15.23 -6.58
CA LEU A 140 -13.85 -16.16 -6.11
C LEU A 140 -15.21 -15.97 -6.80
N LYS A 141 -15.49 -14.75 -7.27
CA LYS A 141 -16.70 -14.47 -8.06
C LYS A 141 -16.54 -14.93 -9.51
N ASN A 142 -15.40 -14.65 -10.12
CA ASN A 142 -15.10 -14.95 -11.52
C ASN A 142 -13.74 -15.64 -11.62
N PRO A 143 -13.66 -16.94 -11.30
CA PRO A 143 -12.39 -17.65 -11.27
C PRO A 143 -11.86 -17.88 -12.68
N SER A 144 -10.55 -17.69 -12.85
CA SER A 144 -9.86 -18.02 -14.11
C SER A 144 -9.74 -19.54 -14.30
N ASN A 145 -9.52 -20.28 -13.22
CA ASN A 145 -9.51 -21.74 -13.17
C ASN A 145 -9.75 -22.25 -11.75
N ALA A 146 -9.87 -23.57 -11.58
CA ALA A 146 -10.07 -24.21 -10.28
C ALA A 146 -8.97 -23.85 -9.27
N LEU A 147 -7.71 -23.85 -9.72
CA LEU A 147 -6.55 -23.57 -8.86
C LEU A 147 -6.55 -22.13 -8.35
N SER A 148 -6.86 -21.16 -9.20
CA SER A 148 -6.92 -19.75 -8.81
C SER A 148 -8.04 -19.51 -7.81
N MET A 149 -9.20 -20.15 -8.01
CA MET A 149 -10.32 -20.12 -7.08
C MET A 149 -9.95 -20.69 -5.70
N ALA A 150 -9.35 -21.89 -5.68
CA ALA A 150 -8.94 -22.56 -4.44
C ALA A 150 -7.89 -21.72 -3.68
N LYS A 151 -6.90 -21.17 -4.40
CA LYS A 151 -5.89 -20.27 -3.81
C LYS A 151 -6.53 -19.03 -3.20
N ALA A 152 -7.43 -18.37 -3.92
CA ALA A 152 -8.13 -17.19 -3.42
C ALA A 152 -8.98 -17.50 -2.18
N ALA A 153 -9.63 -18.67 -2.13
CA ALA A 153 -10.44 -19.10 -0.98
C ALA A 153 -9.55 -19.34 0.25
N VAL A 154 -8.42 -20.01 0.06
CA VAL A 154 -7.45 -20.27 1.13
C VAL A 154 -6.82 -18.98 1.64
N THR A 155 -6.44 -18.06 0.74
CA THR A 155 -5.92 -16.75 1.15
C THR A 155 -6.96 -15.97 1.95
N LEU A 156 -8.21 -15.90 1.47
CA LEU A 156 -9.29 -15.21 2.18
C LEU A 156 -9.55 -15.82 3.57
N LYS A 157 -9.49 -17.15 3.69
CA LYS A 157 -9.59 -17.85 4.98
C LYS A 157 -8.47 -17.46 5.94
N LYS A 158 -7.22 -17.45 5.49
CA LYS A 158 -6.06 -17.02 6.30
C LYS A 158 -6.18 -15.57 6.75
N MET A 159 -6.70 -14.69 5.90
CA MET A 159 -7.00 -13.31 6.29
C MET A 159 -8.03 -13.28 7.43
N GLY A 160 -9.06 -14.11 7.38
CA GLY A 160 -10.07 -14.22 8.45
C GLY A 160 -9.58 -14.82 9.77
N GLU A 161 -8.48 -15.56 9.76
CA GLU A 161 -7.80 -15.99 11.00
C GLU A 161 -7.14 -14.80 11.71
N SER A 162 -6.65 -13.82 10.94
CA SER A 162 -6.01 -12.60 11.46
C SER A 162 -7.02 -11.50 11.80
N ASP A 163 -8.13 -11.41 11.05
CA ASP A 163 -9.18 -10.42 11.25
C ASP A 163 -10.55 -11.10 11.38
N LYS A 164 -11.08 -11.11 12.61
CA LYS A 164 -12.36 -11.72 12.95
C LYS A 164 -13.55 -11.09 12.22
N SER A 165 -13.43 -9.85 11.72
CA SER A 165 -14.49 -9.20 10.94
C SER A 165 -14.75 -9.92 9.60
N LEU A 166 -13.75 -10.64 9.08
CA LEU A 166 -13.85 -11.36 7.81
C LEU A 166 -14.57 -12.72 7.92
N LYS A 167 -14.96 -13.15 9.13
CA LYS A 167 -15.78 -14.38 9.32
C LYS A 167 -17.12 -14.34 8.58
N VAL A 168 -17.60 -13.14 8.22
CA VAL A 168 -18.77 -12.97 7.35
C VAL A 168 -18.62 -13.69 6.00
N PHE A 169 -17.38 -13.95 5.57
CA PHE A 169 -17.09 -14.65 4.32
C PHE A 169 -17.01 -16.18 4.48
N ASP A 170 -17.11 -16.76 5.68
CA ASP A 170 -16.88 -18.21 5.90
C ASP A 170 -17.80 -19.09 5.03
N GLY A 171 -19.08 -18.74 4.91
CA GLY A 171 -20.01 -19.43 4.01
C GLY A 171 -19.60 -19.31 2.55
N PHE A 172 -19.26 -18.09 2.11
CA PHE A 172 -18.80 -17.83 0.74
C PHE A 172 -17.50 -18.57 0.39
N ILE A 173 -16.57 -18.69 1.35
CA ILE A 173 -15.32 -19.46 1.21
C ILE A 173 -15.65 -20.93 1.03
N LYS A 174 -16.51 -21.50 1.87
CA LYS A 174 -16.92 -22.90 1.80
C LYS A 174 -17.54 -23.23 0.45
N ASP A 175 -18.53 -22.45 0.02
CA ASP A 175 -19.19 -22.63 -1.28
C ASP A 175 -18.20 -22.50 -2.44
N SER A 176 -17.21 -21.63 -2.31
CA SER A 176 -16.20 -21.45 -3.35
C SER A 176 -15.21 -22.62 -3.43
N ILE A 177 -14.89 -23.27 -2.31
CA ILE A 177 -14.06 -24.49 -2.31
C ILE A 177 -14.81 -25.64 -3.00
N GLU A 178 -16.10 -25.82 -2.70
CA GLU A 178 -16.94 -26.84 -3.36
C GLU A 178 -17.05 -26.59 -4.88
N ARG A 179 -17.22 -25.32 -5.28
CA ARG A 179 -17.19 -24.92 -6.69
C ARG A 179 -15.83 -25.17 -7.34
N ALA A 180 -14.73 -24.94 -6.64
CA ALA A 180 -13.38 -25.19 -7.16
C ALA A 180 -13.17 -26.67 -7.51
N TYR A 181 -13.62 -27.60 -6.66
CA TYR A 181 -13.58 -29.04 -6.96
C TYR A 181 -14.39 -29.40 -8.21
N THR A 182 -15.57 -28.78 -8.37
CA THR A 182 -16.41 -29.01 -9.55
C THR A 182 -15.76 -28.45 -10.82
N LEU A 183 -15.15 -27.26 -10.72
CA LEU A 183 -14.38 -26.66 -11.82
C LEU A 183 -13.21 -27.55 -12.20
N GLU A 184 -12.43 -28.02 -11.23
CA GLU A 184 -11.26 -28.89 -11.44
C GLU A 184 -11.64 -30.14 -12.23
N LYS A 185 -12.73 -30.81 -11.83
CA LYS A 185 -13.25 -31.97 -12.55
C LYS A 185 -13.56 -31.62 -14.01
N SER A 186 -14.26 -30.52 -14.25
CA SER A 186 -14.63 -30.09 -15.60
C SER A 186 -13.42 -29.65 -16.45
N GLU A 187 -12.41 -29.06 -15.82
CA GLU A 187 -11.16 -28.64 -16.47
C GLU A 187 -10.33 -29.87 -16.87
N ASN A 188 -10.21 -30.86 -15.98
CA ASN A 188 -9.54 -32.13 -16.26
C ASN A 188 -10.25 -32.90 -17.38
N GLU A 189 -11.59 -32.99 -17.36
CA GLU A 189 -12.35 -33.62 -18.43
C GLU A 189 -12.09 -32.97 -19.80
N ARG A 190 -12.04 -31.62 -19.86
CA ARG A 190 -11.70 -30.88 -21.09
C ARG A 190 -10.26 -31.12 -21.51
N ALA A 191 -9.31 -31.13 -20.57
CA ALA A 191 -7.90 -31.39 -20.86
C ALA A 191 -7.72 -32.79 -21.46
N PHE A 192 -8.33 -33.81 -20.87
CA PHE A 192 -8.28 -35.18 -21.39
C PHE A 192 -8.99 -35.34 -22.73
N PHE A 193 -10.10 -34.64 -22.95
CA PHE A 193 -10.76 -34.61 -24.26
C PHE A 193 -9.87 -33.96 -25.33
N SER A 194 -9.24 -32.83 -25.02
CA SER A 194 -8.31 -32.15 -25.92
C SER A 194 -7.12 -33.06 -26.24
N LEU A 195 -6.51 -33.67 -25.23
CA LEU A 195 -5.39 -34.59 -25.39
C LEU A 195 -5.77 -35.80 -26.27
N ALA A 196 -6.95 -36.37 -26.05
CA ALA A 196 -7.46 -37.46 -26.89
C ALA A 196 -7.65 -37.04 -28.35
N SER A 197 -8.11 -35.81 -28.60
CA SER A 197 -8.20 -35.25 -29.95
C SER A 197 -6.83 -35.08 -30.61
N ASP A 198 -5.86 -34.56 -29.85
CA ASP A 198 -4.48 -34.37 -30.33
C ASP A 198 -3.80 -35.71 -30.64
N ILE A 199 -4.01 -36.74 -29.80
CA ILE A 199 -3.52 -38.10 -30.05
C ILE A 199 -4.06 -38.65 -31.37
N LYS A 200 -5.36 -38.49 -31.64
CA LYS A 200 -5.98 -38.94 -32.90
C LYS A 200 -5.35 -38.24 -34.10
N ALA A 201 -5.25 -36.92 -34.06
CA ALA A 201 -4.62 -36.13 -35.12
C ALA A 201 -3.14 -36.51 -35.34
N CYS A 202 -2.37 -36.72 -34.26
CA CYS A 202 -0.99 -37.17 -34.35
C CYS A 202 -0.89 -38.58 -34.95
N SER A 203 -1.77 -39.50 -34.56
CA SER A 203 -1.78 -40.87 -35.07
C SER A 203 -2.13 -40.92 -36.55
N GLU A 204 -3.13 -40.16 -37.00
CA GLU A 204 -3.52 -40.07 -38.42
C GLU A 204 -2.39 -39.52 -39.30
N ASN A 205 -1.61 -38.59 -38.77
CA ASN A 205 -0.45 -38.01 -39.46
C ASN A 205 0.84 -38.83 -39.32
N GLY A 206 0.80 -40.02 -38.70
CA GLY A 206 1.97 -40.87 -38.48
C GLY A 206 3.02 -40.25 -37.55
N ASN A 207 2.62 -39.31 -36.69
CA ASN A 207 3.52 -38.65 -35.76
C ASN A 207 3.91 -39.61 -34.63
N TRP A 208 5.22 -39.78 -34.43
CA TRP A 208 5.81 -40.67 -33.44
C TRP A 208 5.46 -40.32 -31.99
N ALA A 209 4.97 -39.10 -31.72
CA ALA A 209 4.56 -38.66 -30.39
C ALA A 209 3.24 -39.31 -29.91
N ALA A 210 2.38 -39.78 -30.83
CA ALA A 210 1.04 -40.27 -30.47
C ALA A 210 1.03 -41.41 -29.42
N PRO A 211 1.91 -42.42 -29.47
CA PRO A 211 1.96 -43.49 -28.46
C PRO A 211 2.38 -42.98 -27.07
N TYR A 212 3.26 -41.97 -26.98
CA TYR A 212 3.68 -41.40 -25.71
C TYR A 212 2.54 -40.60 -25.07
N MET A 213 1.86 -39.77 -25.85
CA MET A 213 0.69 -39.02 -25.39
C MET A 213 -0.45 -39.95 -24.96
N LEU A 214 -0.64 -41.09 -25.65
CA LEU A 214 -1.60 -42.10 -25.25
C LEU A 214 -1.23 -42.79 -23.94
N ALA A 215 0.06 -43.02 -23.68
CA ALA A 215 0.53 -43.55 -22.41
C ALA A 215 0.29 -42.56 -21.25
N GLU A 216 0.54 -41.27 -21.47
CA GLU A 216 0.22 -40.20 -20.51
C GLU A 216 -1.29 -40.15 -20.22
N LEU A 217 -2.13 -40.19 -21.26
CA LEU A 217 -3.58 -40.24 -21.09
C LEU A 217 -4.04 -41.48 -20.33
N ALA A 218 -3.42 -42.64 -20.57
CA ALA A 218 -3.73 -43.88 -19.87
C ALA A 218 -3.32 -43.85 -18.39
N LEU A 219 -2.31 -43.06 -18.03
CA LEU A 219 -1.90 -42.87 -16.63
C LEU A 219 -2.88 -41.98 -15.87
N GLU A 220 -3.22 -40.85 -16.48
CA GLU A 220 -4.03 -39.82 -15.82
C GLU A 220 -5.54 -40.11 -15.94
N SER A 221 -5.97 -40.83 -16.97
CA SER A 221 -7.36 -41.21 -17.22
C SER A 221 -7.47 -42.62 -17.83
N PRO A 222 -7.26 -43.70 -17.04
CA PRO A 222 -7.24 -45.07 -17.55
C PRO A 222 -8.55 -45.52 -18.21
N SER A 223 -9.67 -44.96 -17.77
CA SER A 223 -11.03 -45.22 -18.27
C SER A 223 -11.46 -44.27 -19.40
N ASN A 224 -10.51 -43.54 -20.01
CA ASN A 224 -10.80 -42.74 -21.18
C ASN A 224 -11.17 -43.66 -22.37
N PRO A 225 -12.23 -43.34 -23.16
CA PRO A 225 -12.66 -44.18 -24.28
C PRO A 225 -11.56 -44.51 -25.30
N LEU A 226 -10.62 -43.58 -25.53
CA LEU A 226 -9.51 -43.80 -26.47
C LEU A 226 -8.51 -44.85 -25.94
N VAL A 227 -8.29 -44.87 -24.63
CA VAL A 227 -7.43 -45.86 -23.95
C VAL A 227 -8.11 -47.24 -23.98
N GLU A 228 -9.41 -47.29 -23.71
CA GLU A 228 -10.21 -48.52 -23.82
C GLU A 228 -10.21 -49.09 -25.25
N GLU A 229 -10.38 -48.22 -26.25
CA GLU A 229 -10.34 -48.60 -27.67
C GLU A 229 -8.97 -49.20 -28.05
N TYR A 230 -7.88 -48.53 -27.65
CA TYR A 230 -6.53 -48.99 -27.95
C TYR A 230 -6.18 -50.30 -27.23
N THR A 231 -6.54 -50.41 -25.95
CA THR A 231 -6.32 -51.66 -25.19
C THR A 231 -7.13 -52.82 -25.77
N ALA A 232 -8.36 -52.58 -26.23
CA ALA A 232 -9.17 -53.57 -26.94
C ALA A 232 -8.53 -53.97 -28.29
N PHE A 233 -7.98 -53.02 -29.04
CA PHE A 233 -7.23 -53.30 -30.28
C PHE A 233 -6.01 -54.19 -30.01
N LEU A 234 -5.20 -53.90 -28.99
CA LEU A 234 -4.04 -54.72 -28.62
C LEU A 234 -4.44 -56.15 -28.26
N ARG A 235 -5.50 -56.33 -27.46
CA ARG A 235 -6.04 -57.65 -27.12
C ARG A 235 -6.44 -58.45 -28.36
N LYS A 236 -7.09 -57.81 -29.35
CA LYS A 236 -7.46 -58.45 -30.62
C LYS A 236 -6.24 -58.91 -31.44
N GLN A 237 -5.10 -58.22 -31.31
CA GLN A 237 -3.86 -58.62 -31.97
C GLN A 237 -3.06 -59.70 -31.24
N GLY A 238 -3.59 -60.28 -30.15
CA GLY A 238 -2.88 -61.27 -29.34
C GLY A 238 -1.68 -60.67 -28.59
N LYS A 239 -1.55 -59.34 -28.55
CA LYS A 239 -0.53 -58.65 -27.78
C LYS A 239 -1.08 -58.47 -26.36
N SER A 240 -0.43 -59.13 -25.40
CA SER A 240 -0.71 -58.89 -23.98
C SER A 240 -0.55 -57.39 -23.68
N PRO A 241 -1.47 -56.75 -22.95
CA PRO A 241 -1.30 -55.37 -22.49
C PRO A 241 -0.22 -55.35 -21.39
N LEU A 242 1.04 -55.64 -21.74
CA LEU A 242 2.18 -55.57 -20.83
C LEU A 242 2.51 -54.14 -20.40
N PHE A 243 1.84 -53.14 -20.98
CA PHE A 243 1.87 -51.76 -20.50
C PHE A 243 1.20 -51.57 -19.13
N THR A 244 0.41 -52.52 -18.63
CA THR A 244 -0.22 -52.39 -17.28
C THR A 244 0.73 -52.71 -16.13
N LYS A 245 1.92 -53.28 -16.38
CA LYS A 245 2.89 -53.62 -15.31
C LYS A 245 4.08 -52.67 -15.21
N LEU A 246 4.31 -51.81 -16.20
CA LEU A 246 5.52 -50.97 -16.25
C LEU A 246 5.31 -49.55 -15.73
N ILE A 247 4.12 -49.24 -15.20
CA ILE A 247 3.80 -47.88 -14.72
C ILE A 247 3.14 -47.84 -13.33
N ILE A 248 3.15 -48.96 -12.58
CA ILE A 248 2.65 -49.02 -11.19
C ILE A 248 3.72 -49.64 -10.25
N GLU A 249 5.00 -49.43 -10.55
CA GLU A 249 6.10 -49.62 -9.58
C GLU A 249 6.97 -48.36 -9.51
#